data_AF-A0AAJ2B4R8-F1
#
_entry.id   AF-A0AAJ2B4R8-F1
#
_cell.length_a   1.000
_cell.length_b   1.000
_cell.length_c   1.000
_cell.angle_alpha   90.00
_cell.angle_beta   90.00
_cell.angle_gamma   90.00
#
_symmetry.space_group_name_H-M   'P 1'
#
loop_
_entity.id
_entity.type
_entity.pdbx_description
1 polymer ?
#
loop_
_entity_poly.entity_id
_entity_poly.type
_entity_poly.pdbx_seq_one_letter_code
_entity_poly.pdbx_strand_id
1 'polypeptide(L)'
;MLEPSGTVKLLVVETETGEEEEVVLTEKDFHPERRSMLDDEALRDDDEGEYVAYASGLGFDFKVVATPPRQIDIEDEPEEIRIEIIENDLDFEEPQDDRGEAEG
;
A
#
# COMPACT_ATOMS: atom_id res chain seq x y z
N MET A 1 12.99 2.40 9.04
CA MET A 1 12.03 2.28 7.92
C MET A 1 11.77 0.82 7.63
N LEU A 2 10.60 0.32 8.05
CA LEU A 2 10.12 -1.03 7.75
C LEU A 2 9.69 -1.14 6.30
N GLU A 3 9.94 -2.26 5.61
CA GLU A 3 9.48 -2.51 4.25
C GLU A 3 8.17 -3.33 4.26
N PRO A 4 7.20 -3.04 3.38
CA PRO A 4 6.02 -3.87 3.23
C PRO A 4 6.42 -5.26 2.73
N SER A 5 5.86 -6.30 3.33
CA SER A 5 6.10 -7.72 3.02
C SER A 5 4.74 -8.41 2.94
N GLY A 6 4.53 -9.24 1.92
CA GLY A 6 3.27 -9.98 1.74
C GLY A 6 2.33 -9.39 0.67
N THR A 7 1.03 -9.65 0.84
CA THR A 7 0.01 -9.32 -0.17
C THR A 7 -1.29 -8.80 0.43
N VAL A 8 -1.98 -7.95 -0.32
CA VAL A 8 -3.35 -7.50 -0.05
C VAL A 8 -4.23 -7.92 -1.23
N LYS A 9 -5.35 -8.58 -0.94
CA LYS A 9 -6.38 -8.88 -1.95
C LYS A 9 -7.59 -8.01 -1.72
N LEU A 10 -8.04 -7.40 -2.81
CA LEU A 10 -9.17 -6.48 -2.87
C LEU A 10 -10.22 -7.07 -3.80
N LEU A 11 -11.49 -6.89 -3.44
CA LEU A 11 -12.64 -7.15 -4.29
C LEU A 11 -13.25 -5.81 -4.67
N VAL A 12 -13.23 -5.50 -5.96
CA VAL A 12 -13.86 -4.32 -6.53
C VAL A 12 -15.25 -4.73 -7.01
N VAL A 13 -16.29 -4.07 -6.49
CA VAL A 13 -17.69 -4.36 -6.82
C VAL A 13 -18.33 -3.13 -7.44
N GLU A 14 -18.80 -3.23 -8.67
CA GLU A 14 -19.58 -2.16 -9.30
C GLU A 14 -20.97 -2.09 -8.65
N THR A 15 -21.33 -0.91 -8.16
CA THR A 15 -22.54 -0.71 -7.36
C THR A 15 -23.82 -0.79 -8.19
N GLU A 16 -23.78 -0.50 -9.49
CA GLU A 16 -24.96 -0.50 -10.37
C GLU A 16 -25.29 -1.90 -10.91
N THR A 17 -24.31 -2.62 -11.44
CA THR A 17 -24.52 -3.96 -12.02
C THR A 17 -24.26 -5.11 -11.05
N GLY A 18 -23.48 -4.88 -9.99
CA GLY A 18 -22.96 -5.94 -9.13
C GLY A 18 -21.85 -6.77 -9.79
N GLU A 19 -21.19 -6.25 -10.82
CA GLU A 19 -19.99 -6.89 -11.39
C GLU A 19 -18.84 -6.86 -10.37
N GLU A 20 -18.07 -7.94 -10.31
CA GLU A 20 -17.03 -8.17 -9.31
C GLU A 20 -15.69 -8.43 -10.01
N GLU A 21 -14.62 -7.78 -9.54
CA GLU A 21 -13.25 -8.05 -9.98
C GLU A 21 -12.29 -8.13 -8.80
N GLU A 22 -11.41 -9.15 -8.82
CA GLU A 22 -10.38 -9.34 -7.81
C GLU A 22 -9.08 -8.65 -8.23
N VAL A 23 -8.55 -7.80 -7.34
CA VAL A 23 -7.27 -7.10 -7.51
C VAL A 23 -6.31 -7.57 -6.42
N VAL A 24 -5.12 -8.01 -6.82
CA VAL A 24 -4.08 -8.50 -5.90
C VAL A 24 -2.90 -7.54 -5.95
N LEU A 25 -2.56 -6.97 -4.80
CA LEU A 25 -1.42 -6.09 -4.61
C LEU A 25 -0.34 -6.81 -3.80
N THR A 26 0.90 -6.63 -4.22
CA THR A 26 2.10 -7.20 -3.60
C THR A 26 2.96 -6.09 -3.01
N GLU A 27 3.92 -6.45 -2.15
CA GLU A 27 4.97 -5.54 -1.64
C GLU A 27 5.58 -4.61 -2.70
N LYS A 28 5.69 -5.07 -3.96
CA LYS A 28 6.34 -4.32 -5.05
C LYS A 28 5.47 -3.20 -5.61
N ASP A 29 4.17 -3.29 -5.42
CA ASP A 29 3.20 -2.29 -5.85
C ASP A 29 3.19 -1.10 -4.87
N PHE A 30 3.62 -1.34 -3.63
CA PHE A 30 3.70 -0.33 -2.59
C PHE A 30 5.01 0.45 -2.66
N HIS A 31 4.89 1.77 -2.61
CA HIS A 31 6.03 2.68 -2.57
C HIS A 31 5.86 3.70 -1.46
N PRO A 32 6.93 4.07 -0.73
CA PRO A 32 6.83 5.07 0.32
C PRO A 32 6.37 6.40 -0.28
N GLU A 33 5.32 6.99 0.31
CA GLU A 33 4.83 8.28 -0.14
C GLU A 33 5.88 9.35 0.20
N ARG A 34 6.68 9.74 -0.80
CA ARG A 34 7.58 10.88 -0.63
C ARG A 34 6.73 12.15 -0.61
N ARG A 35 6.32 12.60 0.57
CA ARG A 35 5.92 14.01 0.76
C ARG A 35 7.04 14.88 0.20
N SER A 36 6.76 15.59 -0.88
CA SER A 36 7.73 16.43 -1.59
C SER A 36 8.29 17.46 -0.59
N MET A 37 9.54 17.24 -0.18
CA MET A 37 10.31 18.09 0.73
C MET A 37 10.59 19.45 0.07
N LEU A 38 9.66 20.39 0.18
CA LEU A 38 9.92 21.80 -0.15
C LEU A 38 9.93 22.75 1.05
N ASP A 39 9.68 22.28 2.26
CA ASP A 39 9.81 23.12 3.46
C ASP A 39 10.60 22.39 4.57
N ASP A 40 11.73 23.03 4.89
CA ASP A 40 12.35 23.15 6.21
C ASP A 40 12.56 21.90 7.08
N GLU A 41 13.83 21.49 7.18
CA GLU A 41 14.62 21.46 8.43
C GLU A 41 13.96 21.03 9.76
N ALA A 42 12.99 20.12 9.72
CA ALA A 42 12.51 19.41 10.90
C ALA A 42 12.94 17.94 10.83
N LEU A 43 14.00 17.61 11.55
CA LEU A 43 14.21 16.26 12.08
C LEU A 43 12.91 15.81 12.78
N ARG A 44 12.09 14.99 12.11
CA ARG A 44 11.16 14.09 12.78
C ARG A 44 11.46 12.67 12.33
N ASP A 45 12.06 11.97 13.26
CA ASP A 45 12.27 10.54 13.38
C ASP A 45 10.91 9.81 13.55
N ASP A 46 9.92 10.11 12.69
CA ASP A 46 8.63 9.41 12.69
C ASP A 46 8.67 8.38 11.56
N ASP A 47 9.15 7.20 11.93
CA ASP A 47 9.28 5.97 11.13
C ASP A 47 7.91 5.36 10.75
N GLU A 48 6.81 6.16 10.75
CA GLU A 48 5.48 5.78 10.26
C GLU A 48 5.35 6.16 8.79
N GLY A 49 6.17 5.52 7.93
CA GLY A 49 6.11 5.73 6.49
C GLY A 49 4.81 5.17 5.91
N GLU A 50 3.95 6.04 5.36
CA GLU A 50 2.80 5.62 4.56
C GLU A 50 3.30 5.03 3.23
N TYR A 51 2.78 3.86 2.87
CA TYR A 51 3.07 3.18 1.62
C TYR A 51 1.87 3.24 0.70
N VAL A 52 2.09 3.58 -0.56
CA VAL A 52 1.01 3.78 -1.53
C VAL A 52 1.16 2.82 -2.69
N ALA A 53 0.06 2.17 -3.04
CA ALA A 53 -0.10 1.41 -4.28
C ALA A 53 -1.25 2.02 -5.10
N TYR A 54 -1.03 2.22 -6.39
CA TYR A 54 -2.07 2.64 -7.34
C TYR A 54 -2.59 1.40 -8.04
N ALA A 55 -3.90 1.19 -7.97
CA ALA A 55 -4.56 0.01 -8.49
C ALA A 55 -5.74 0.41 -9.38
N SER A 56 -6.14 -0.50 -10.26
CA SER A 56 -7.35 -0.32 -11.05
C SER A 56 -8.16 -1.60 -11.11
N GLY A 57 -9.47 -1.44 -11.11
CA GLY A 57 -10.42 -2.54 -11.21
C GLY A 57 -11.75 -2.06 -11.81
N LEU A 58 -12.38 -2.89 -12.64
CA LEU A 58 -13.59 -2.59 -13.40
C LEU A 58 -13.48 -1.30 -14.25
N GLY A 59 -12.25 -0.92 -14.63
CA GLY A 59 -11.97 0.29 -15.39
C GLY A 59 -11.87 1.58 -14.56
N PHE A 60 -11.92 1.48 -13.23
CA PHE A 60 -11.73 2.60 -12.31
C PHE A 60 -10.37 2.52 -11.61
N ASP A 61 -9.71 3.66 -11.45
CA ASP A 61 -8.44 3.80 -10.73
C ASP A 61 -8.70 4.21 -9.27
N PHE A 62 -7.94 3.66 -8.32
CA PHE A 62 -8.02 3.99 -6.90
C PHE A 62 -6.66 3.86 -6.21
N LYS A 63 -6.52 4.45 -5.02
CA LYS A 63 -5.29 4.48 -4.24
C LYS A 63 -5.42 3.61 -3.00
N VAL A 64 -4.43 2.77 -2.75
CA VAL A 64 -4.35 1.92 -1.56
C VAL A 64 -3.21 2.41 -0.70
N VAL A 65 -3.53 2.85 0.51
CA VAL A 65 -2.57 3.36 1.49
C VAL A 65 -2.38 2.31 2.56
N ALA A 66 -1.14 1.88 2.75
CA ALA A 66 -0.74 0.94 3.77
C ALA A 66 0.12 1.66 4.81
N THR A 67 -0.33 1.64 6.05
CA THR A 67 0.33 2.30 7.18
C THR A 67 0.74 1.24 8.21
N PRO A 68 2.03 1.19 8.61
CA PRO A 68 2.47 0.28 9.64
C PRO A 68 1.67 0.46 10.94
N PRO A 69 1.45 -0.62 11.72
CA PRO A 69 1.98 -1.96 11.50
C PRO A 69 1.14 -2.85 10.58
N ARG A 70 -0.16 -2.56 10.33
CA ARG A 70 -1.05 -3.41 9.48
C ARG A 70 -2.29 -2.68 8.95
N GLN A 71 -2.29 -1.35 8.96
CA GLN A 71 -3.45 -0.56 8.57
C GLN A 71 -3.50 -0.42 7.04
N ILE A 72 -4.68 -0.60 6.46
CA ILE A 72 -4.94 -0.39 5.03
C ILE A 72 -6.14 0.54 4.90
N ASP A 73 -5.96 1.62 4.17
CA ASP A 73 -7.00 2.57 3.79
C ASP A 73 -7.09 2.64 2.27
N ILE A 74 -8.31 2.86 1.78
CA ILE A 74 -8.58 3.08 0.36
C ILE A 74 -8.91 4.55 0.18
N GLU A 75 -8.10 5.23 -0.61
CA GLU A 75 -8.28 6.62 -1.01
C GLU A 75 -8.69 6.70 -2.49
N ASP A 76 -9.25 7.84 -2.88
CA ASP A 76 -9.72 8.08 -4.24
C ASP A 76 -10.72 7.02 -4.75
N GLU A 77 -11.52 6.41 -3.86
CA GLU A 77 -12.58 5.46 -4.22
C GLU A 77 -13.70 6.19 -5.03
N PRO A 78 -13.99 5.76 -6.28
CA PRO A 78 -15.11 6.28 -7.05
C PRO A 78 -16.46 5.84 -6.47
N GLU A 79 -17.49 6.68 -6.57
CA GLU A 79 -18.84 6.38 -6.07
C GLU A 79 -19.50 5.19 -6.80
N GLU A 80 -19.08 4.90 -8.03
CA GLU A 80 -19.59 3.80 -8.87
C GLU A 80 -19.14 2.41 -8.40
N ILE A 81 -18.04 2.31 -7.64
CA ILE A 81 -17.52 1.04 -7.14
C ILE A 81 -17.45 1.03 -5.62
N ARG A 82 -17.35 -0.16 -5.05
CA ARG A 82 -17.06 -0.38 -3.65
C ARG A 82 -15.90 -1.35 -3.54
N ILE A 83 -14.88 -1.00 -2.77
CA ILE A 83 -13.69 -1.81 -2.61
C ILE A 83 -13.73 -2.51 -1.25
N GLU A 84 -13.63 -3.83 -1.25
CA GLU A 84 -13.60 -4.65 -0.03
C GLU A 84 -12.25 -5.36 0.12
N ILE A 85 -11.63 -5.25 1.28
CA ILE A 85 -10.41 -5.99 1.59
C ILE A 85 -10.81 -7.42 1.96
N ILE A 86 -10.56 -8.37 1.06
CA ILE A 86 -10.92 -9.77 1.26
C ILE A 86 -9.80 -10.56 1.94
N GLU A 87 -8.54 -10.17 1.77
CA GLU A 87 -7.38 -10.76 2.44
C GLU A 87 -6.31 -9.69 2.69
N ASN A 88 -5.75 -9.66 3.90
CA ASN A 88 -4.63 -8.79 4.25
C ASN A 88 -3.55 -9.62 4.94
N ASP A 89 -2.55 -10.03 4.17
CA ASP A 89 -1.32 -10.69 4.65
C ASP A 89 -0.15 -9.70 4.71
N LEU A 90 -0.41 -8.40 4.51
CA LEU A 90 0.63 -7.39 4.53
C LEU A 90 1.15 -7.20 5.96
N ASP A 91 2.46 -7.24 6.09
CA ASP A 91 3.21 -6.95 7.31
C ASP A 91 4.35 -5.98 6.97
N PHE A 92 4.99 -5.43 8.00
CA PHE A 92 6.05 -4.44 7.85
C PHE A 92 7.26 -4.89 8.65
N GLU A 93 8.27 -5.37 7.92
CA GLU A 93 9.45 -5.99 8.51
C GLU A 93 10.67 -5.08 8.34
N GLU A 94 11.65 -5.20 9.23
CA GLU A 94 12.93 -4.49 9.03
C GLU A 94 13.56 -4.99 7.71
N PRO A 95 14.05 -4.08 6.85
CA PRO A 95 14.76 -4.45 5.63
C PRO A 95 15.83 -5.47 5.99
N GLN A 96 15.80 -6.64 5.34
CA GLN A 96 16.88 -7.59 5.44
C GLN A 96 18.06 -6.97 4.69
N ASP A 97 18.87 -6.16 5.38
CA ASP A 97 20.19 -5.77 4.90
C ASP A 97 20.97 -7.07 4.68
N ASP A 98 20.97 -7.59 3.44
CA ASP A 98 21.92 -8.61 2.97
C ASP A 98 23.32 -7.97 2.84
N ARG A 99 23.70 -7.16 3.83
CA ARG A 99 25.07 -6.77 4.09
C ARG A 99 25.71 -7.93 4.81
N GLY A 100 25.91 -9.01 4.06
CA GLY A 100 26.95 -9.96 4.38
C GLY A 100 28.22 -9.18 4.69
N GLU A 101 28.62 -9.22 5.94
CA GLU A 101 29.99 -8.98 6.36
C GLU A 101 30.88 -9.91 5.53
N ALA A 102 31.33 -9.44 4.37
CA ALA A 102 32.52 -9.97 3.74
C ALA A 102 33.73 -9.46 4.55
N GLU A 103 33.83 -9.92 5.80
CA GLU A 103 35.11 -10.03 6.48
C GLU A 103 35.81 -11.26 5.92
N GLY A 104 36.86 -11.05 5.13
CA GLY A 104 37.70 -12.11 4.56
C GLY A 104 38.84 -11.57 3.70
#